data_AF-A0A1W9XB76-F1
#
_entry.id   AF-A0A1W9XB76-F1
#
_cell.length_a   1.000
_cell.length_b   1.000
_cell.length_c   1.000
_cell.angle_alpha   90.00
_cell.angle_beta   90.00
_cell.angle_gamma   90.00
#
_symmetry.space_group_name_H-M   'P 1'
#
loop_
_entity.id
_entity.type
_entity.pdbx_description
1 polymer ?
#
loop_
_entity_poly.entity_id
_entity_poly.type
_entity_poly.pdbx_seq_one_letter_code
_entity_poly.pdbx_strand_id
1 'polypeptide(L)'
;MIINSLLDTDLYKLTMMQGVLHQFPWAEVQYEFKCRDEDADIRPIAVAVKEEIRQLCSLRFTKTELDYLRNLRFMKEDFIQFLRLFQLNADFIHIGEEKGKFVLKIKGPWL
;
A
#
# COMPACT_ATOMS: atom_id res chain seq x y z
N MET A 1 -2.91 8.50 -13.38
CA MET A 1 -2.11 8.43 -12.14
C MET A 1 -2.64 9.47 -11.17
N ILE A 2 -3.38 8.99 -10.17
CA ILE A 2 -3.97 9.80 -9.11
C ILE A 2 -2.95 10.00 -7.98
N ILE A 3 -2.31 8.91 -7.54
CA ILE A 3 -1.28 8.94 -6.49
C ILE A 3 0.09 9.05 -7.15
N ASN A 4 0.86 10.09 -6.80
CA ASN A 4 2.15 10.40 -7.43
C ASN A 4 3.37 10.25 -6.50
N SER A 5 3.14 9.95 -5.22
CA SER A 5 4.16 9.82 -4.18
C SER A 5 3.77 8.73 -3.18
N LEU A 6 4.74 7.98 -2.67
CA LEU A 6 4.50 7.05 -1.56
C LEU A 6 4.32 7.77 -0.19
N LEU A 7 4.56 9.09 -0.13
CA LEU A 7 4.18 9.93 1.01
C LEU A 7 2.73 10.41 0.96
N ASP A 8 2.02 10.21 -0.16
CA ASP A 8 0.58 10.47 -0.27
C ASP A 8 -0.21 9.34 0.41
N THR A 9 -0.02 9.24 1.73
CA THR A 9 -0.58 8.23 2.60
C THR A 9 -0.66 8.76 4.03
N ASP A 10 -1.43 8.10 4.88
CA ASP A 10 -1.49 8.47 6.29
C ASP A 10 -0.19 8.10 7.02
N LEU A 11 0.33 9.02 7.84
CA LEU A 11 1.56 8.81 8.62
C LEU A 11 1.59 7.50 9.42
N TYR A 12 0.43 7.08 9.94
CA TYR A 12 0.36 5.87 10.77
C TYR A 12 0.70 4.59 9.98
N LYS A 13 0.56 4.58 8.65
CA LYS A 13 0.98 3.44 7.81
C LYS A 13 2.48 3.24 7.89
N LEU A 14 3.26 4.31 7.83
CA LEU A 14 4.72 4.26 7.91
C LEU A 14 5.19 3.92 9.33
N THR A 15 4.58 4.49 10.37
CA THR A 15 4.96 4.18 11.75
C THR A 15 4.59 2.75 12.15
N MET A 16 3.45 2.24 11.70
CA MET A 16 3.10 0.82 11.85
C MET A 16 4.06 -0.07 11.07
N MET A 17 4.35 0.24 9.81
CA MET A 17 5.27 -0.54 8.98
C MET A 17 6.66 -0.64 9.60
N GLN A 18 7.18 0.44 10.21
CA GLN A 18 8.40 0.38 11.01
C GLN A 18 8.27 -0.60 12.18
N GLY A 19 7.16 -0.56 12.90
CA GLY A 19 6.86 -1.51 13.98
C GLY A 19 6.82 -2.96 13.49
N VAL A 20 6.20 -3.21 12.33
CA VAL A 20 6.16 -4.52 11.68
C VAL A 20 7.55 -4.99 11.28
N LEU A 21 8.35 -4.13 10.64
CA LEU A 21 9.73 -4.45 10.26
C LEU A 21 10.55 -4.91 11.47
N HIS A 22 10.42 -4.22 12.60
CA HIS A 22 11.22 -4.50 13.80
C HIS A 22 10.72 -5.66 14.64
N GLN A 23 9.41 -5.93 14.66
CA GLN A 23 8.81 -6.88 15.61
C GLN A 23 8.18 -8.11 14.95
N PHE A 24 7.68 -7.96 13.72
CA PHE A 24 6.89 -8.98 13.04
C PHE A 24 7.27 -9.14 11.55
N PRO A 25 8.56 -9.21 11.18
CA PRO A 25 8.96 -9.23 9.76
C PRO A 25 8.53 -10.50 9.01
N TRP A 26 8.12 -11.55 9.72
CA TRP A 26 7.62 -12.81 9.16
C TRP A 26 6.09 -12.90 9.09
N ALA A 27 5.37 -11.88 9.56
CA ALA A 27 3.91 -11.94 9.62
C ALA A 27 3.30 -11.87 8.21
N GLU A 28 2.29 -12.71 7.96
CA GLU A 28 1.43 -12.62 6.79
C GLU A 28 0.05 -12.12 7.18
N VAL A 29 -0.58 -11.36 6.29
CA VAL A 29 -1.89 -10.75 6.52
C VAL A 29 -2.78 -10.84 5.28
N GLN A 30 -4.07 -10.60 5.49
CA GLN A 30 -5.03 -10.42 4.42
C GLN A 30 -5.91 -9.20 4.70
N TYR A 31 -6.09 -8.35 3.69
CA TYR A 31 -7.04 -7.25 3.69
C TYR A 31 -8.08 -7.44 2.59
N GLU A 32 -9.30 -6.97 2.83
CA GLU A 32 -10.38 -6.99 1.85
C GLU A 32 -11.08 -5.63 1.85
N PHE A 33 -11.26 -5.07 0.65
CA PHE A 33 -12.06 -3.88 0.46
C PHE A 33 -13.54 -4.23 0.62
N LYS A 34 -14.28 -3.37 1.33
CA LYS A 34 -15.73 -3.50 1.49
C LYS A 34 -16.41 -2.15 1.24
N CYS A 35 -17.20 -2.06 0.18
CA CYS A 35 -18.15 -0.98 0.04
C CYS A 35 -19.30 -1.21 1.03
N ARG A 36 -19.61 -0.20 1.85
CA ARG A 36 -20.65 -0.29 2.89
C ARG A 36 -22.01 0.21 2.39
N ASP A 37 -22.03 0.86 1.24
CA ASP A 37 -23.25 1.19 0.52
C ASP A 37 -23.67 -0.04 -0.28
N GLU A 38 -24.85 -0.60 0.03
CA GLU A 38 -25.34 -1.82 -0.60
C GLU A 38 -25.86 -1.59 -2.02
N ASP A 39 -26.24 -0.35 -2.34
CA ASP A 39 -26.81 0.04 -3.63
C ASP A 39 -25.76 0.52 -4.64
N ALA A 40 -24.52 0.76 -4.18
CA ALA A 40 -23.44 1.25 -5.02
C ALA A 40 -22.84 0.14 -5.92
N ASP A 41 -22.98 0.28 -7.24
CA ASP A 41 -22.28 -0.55 -8.21
C ASP A 41 -20.95 0.07 -8.65
N ILE A 42 -19.86 -0.46 -8.11
CA ILE A 42 -18.49 -0.04 -8.42
C ILE A 42 -17.75 -1.03 -9.35
N ARG A 43 -18.42 -2.05 -9.88
CA ARG A 43 -17.81 -2.94 -10.88
C ARG A 43 -17.27 -2.20 -12.12
N PRO A 44 -17.94 -1.15 -12.64
CA PRO A 44 -17.46 -0.45 -13.83
C PRO A 44 -16.06 0.16 -13.68
N ILE A 45 -15.61 0.49 -12.46
CA ILE A 45 -14.31 1.11 -12.23
C ILE A 45 -13.17 0.08 -12.09
N ALA A 46 -13.44 -1.22 -12.11
CA ALA A 46 -12.44 -2.25 -11.84
C ALA A 46 -11.21 -2.18 -12.75
N VAL A 47 -11.41 -1.86 -14.03
CA VAL A 47 -10.31 -1.70 -15.00
C VAL A 47 -9.45 -0.47 -14.66
N ALA A 48 -10.08 0.65 -14.32
CA ALA A 48 -9.39 1.88 -13.94
C ALA A 48 -8.59 1.69 -12.64
N VAL A 49 -9.17 1.00 -11.64
CA VAL A 49 -8.48 0.66 -10.39
C VAL A 49 -7.27 -0.22 -10.65
N LYS A 50 -7.37 -1.22 -11.52
CA LYS A 50 -6.22 -2.07 -11.90
C LYS A 50 -5.09 -1.27 -12.54
N GLU A 51 -5.41 -0.31 -13.41
CA GLU A 51 -4.41 0.58 -14.02
C GLU A 51 -3.71 1.44 -12.95
N GLU A 52 -4.49 2.11 -12.10
CA GLU A 52 -3.94 2.97 -11.05
C GLU A 52 -3.08 2.18 -10.04
N ILE A 53 -3.45 0.94 -9.70
CA ILE A 53 -2.60 0.08 -8.86
C ILE A 53 -1.30 -0.28 -9.58
N ARG A 54 -1.32 -0.56 -10.88
CA ARG A 54 -0.07 -0.83 -11.62
C ARG A 54 0.85 0.37 -11.58
N GLN A 55 0.31 1.58 -11.75
CA GLN A 55 1.08 2.82 -11.65
C GLN A 55 1.61 3.04 -10.22
N LEU A 56 0.78 2.81 -9.20
CA LEU A 56 1.17 2.87 -7.79
C LEU A 56 2.33 1.91 -7.47
N CYS A 57 2.28 0.68 -8.00
CA CYS A 57 3.35 -0.30 -7.86
C CYS A 57 4.65 0.11 -8.56
N SER A 58 4.63 1.06 -9.51
CA SER A 58 5.85 1.56 -10.14
C SER A 58 6.62 2.57 -9.29
N LEU A 59 5.99 3.15 -8.27
CA LEU A 59 6.58 4.21 -7.45
C LEU A 59 7.76 3.72 -6.60
N ARG A 60 8.62 4.69 -6.24
CA ARG A 60 9.69 4.57 -5.25
C ARG A 60 9.76 5.84 -4.43
N PHE A 61 10.24 5.71 -3.19
CA PHE A 61 10.64 6.87 -2.42
C PHE A 61 11.82 7.57 -3.11
N THR A 62 11.67 8.87 -3.31
CA THR A 62 12.75 9.74 -3.77
C THR A 62 13.70 10.08 -2.61
N LYS A 63 14.91 10.54 -2.95
CA LYS A 63 15.87 11.00 -1.94
C LYS A 63 15.28 12.09 -1.04
N THR A 64 14.61 13.08 -1.63
CA THR A 64 14.00 14.19 -0.88
C THR A 64 12.92 13.72 0.10
N GLU A 65 12.10 12.75 -0.28
CA GLU A 65 11.08 12.17 0.60
C GLU A 65 11.70 11.37 1.76
N LEU A 66 12.76 10.62 1.49
CA LEU A 66 13.50 9.91 2.54
C LEU A 66 14.20 10.89 3.50
N ASP A 67 14.78 11.97 2.97
CA ASP A 67 15.40 13.02 3.78
C ASP A 67 14.35 13.74 4.65
N TYR A 68 13.14 13.96 4.14
CA TYR A 68 12.01 14.44 4.92
C TYR A 68 11.66 13.49 6.07
N LEU A 69 11.48 12.19 5.78
CA LEU A 69 11.15 11.20 6.81
C LEU A 69 12.24 11.07 7.87
N ARG A 70 13.52 11.19 7.49
CA ARG A 70 14.66 11.16 8.43
C ARG A 70 14.61 12.27 9.48
N ASN A 71 13.99 13.41 9.18
CA ASN A 71 13.85 14.52 10.13
C ASN A 71 12.76 14.26 11.19
N LEU A 72 11.94 13.21 11.03
CA LEU A 72 10.95 12.82 12.02
C LEU A 72 11.62 12.02 13.13
N ARG A 73 11.65 12.57 14.36
CA ARG A 73 12.37 12.02 15.53
C ARG A 73 12.14 10.53 15.85
N PHE A 74 11.04 9.94 15.39
CA PHE A 74 10.62 8.57 15.67
C PHE A 74 10.86 7.61 14.50
N MET A 75 11.34 8.10 13.36
CA MET A 75 11.70 7.29 12.20
C MET A 75 13.17 6.89 12.32
N LYS A 76 13.44 5.59 12.35
CA LYS A 76 14.80 5.05 12.52
C LYS A 76 15.50 4.91 11.18
N GLU A 77 16.82 5.13 11.17
CA GLU A 77 17.62 5.13 9.93
C GLU A 77 17.54 3.79 9.19
N ASP A 78 17.51 2.67 9.90
CA ASP A 78 17.37 1.34 9.29
C ASP A 78 16.05 1.19 8.52
N PHE A 79 14.95 1.72 9.05
CA PHE A 79 13.67 1.78 8.36
C PHE A 79 13.73 2.71 7.14
N ILE A 80 14.41 3.86 7.24
CA ILE A 80 14.63 4.75 6.08
C ILE A 80 15.43 4.05 4.97
N GLN A 81 16.46 3.28 5.32
CA GLN A 81 17.23 2.48 4.35
C GLN A 81 16.39 1.36 3.74
N PHE A 82 15.50 0.75 4.51
CA PHE A 82 14.52 -0.19 3.98
C PHE A 82 13.57 0.48 2.97
N LEU A 83 13.00 1.65 3.30
CA LEU A 83 12.11 2.39 2.39
C LEU A 83 12.78 2.79 1.07
N ARG A 84 14.11 3.00 1.08
CA ARG A 84 14.88 3.25 -0.15
C ARG A 84 14.80 2.10 -1.16
N LEU A 85 14.66 0.86 -0.69
CA LEU A 85 14.57 -0.34 -1.51
C LEU A 85 13.12 -0.78 -1.74
N PHE A 86 12.19 -0.30 -0.92
CA PHE A 86 10.81 -0.70 -0.92
C PHE A 86 10.10 -0.41 -2.25
N GLN A 87 9.30 -1.38 -2.68
CA GLN A 87 8.36 -1.28 -3.79
C GLN A 87 7.11 -2.08 -3.45
N LEU A 88 5.93 -1.54 -3.77
CA LEU A 88 4.68 -2.29 -3.71
C LEU A 88 4.67 -3.38 -4.78
N ASN A 89 4.34 -4.62 -4.38
CA ASN A 89 4.23 -5.74 -5.31
C ASN A 89 2.78 -6.01 -5.70
N ALA A 90 2.49 -5.95 -7.01
CA ALA A 90 1.17 -6.23 -7.55
C ALA A 90 0.74 -7.70 -7.38
N ASP A 91 1.70 -8.63 -7.22
CA ASP A 91 1.41 -10.07 -7.03
C ASP A 91 0.58 -10.35 -5.77
N PHE A 92 0.61 -9.44 -4.78
CA PHE A 92 -0.19 -9.55 -3.55
C PHE A 92 -1.62 -9.05 -3.72
N ILE A 93 -1.98 -8.43 -4.85
CA ILE A 93 -3.24 -7.74 -5.04
C ILE A 93 -4.13 -8.50 -6.03
N HIS A 94 -5.29 -8.92 -5.57
CA HIS A 94 -6.33 -9.51 -6.40
C HIS A 94 -7.46 -8.51 -6.60
N ILE A 95 -7.79 -8.20 -7.85
CA ILE A 95 -8.99 -7.44 -8.22
C ILE A 95 -9.82 -8.25 -9.21
N GLY A 96 -11.10 -8.41 -8.89
CA GLY A 96 -12.04 -9.17 -9.70
C GLY A 96 -13.49 -8.89 -9.35
N GLU A 97 -14.34 -9.86 -9.69
CA GLU A 97 -15.75 -9.87 -9.38
C GLU A 97 -16.11 -11.23 -8.78
N GLU A 98 -16.81 -11.23 -7.65
CA GLU A 98 -17.35 -12.45 -7.04
C GLU A 98 -18.82 -12.21 -6.72
N LYS A 99 -19.70 -13.15 -7.12
CA LYS A 99 -21.15 -13.10 -6.87
C LYS A 99 -21.80 -11.76 -7.31
N GLY A 100 -21.38 -11.22 -8.45
CA GLY A 100 -21.94 -9.97 -8.97
C GLY A 100 -21.44 -8.71 -8.28
N LYS A 101 -20.37 -8.79 -7.47
CA LYS A 101 -19.82 -7.65 -6.71
C LYS A 101 -18.33 -7.48 -6.97
N PHE A 102 -17.88 -6.23 -6.98
CA PHE A 102 -16.46 -5.89 -7.04
C PHE A 102 -15.71 -6.46 -5.83
N VAL A 103 -14.56 -7.08 -6.07
CA VAL A 103 -13.67 -7.61 -5.04
C VAL A 103 -12.27 -7.05 -5.22
N LEU A 104 -11.69 -6.57 -4.12
CA LEU A 104 -10.28 -6.25 -4.00
C LEU A 104 -9.75 -6.89 -2.71
N LYS A 105 -8.81 -7.82 -2.86
CA LYS A 105 -8.15 -8.54 -1.75
C LYS A 105 -6.65 -8.31 -1.84
N ILE A 106 -6.00 -8.12 -0.71
CA ILE A 106 -4.53 -8.03 -0.61
C ILE A 106 -4.07 -9.13 0.33
N LYS A 107 -3.16 -9.99 -0.11
CA LYS A 107 -2.61 -11.08 0.71
C LYS A 107 -1.10 -11.21 0.48
N GLY A 108 -0.33 -11.19 1.56
CA GLY A 108 1.12 -11.31 1.51
C GLY A 108 1.75 -10.98 2.86
N PRO A 109 3.07 -10.72 2.90
CA PRO A 109 3.75 -10.18 4.06
C PRO A 109 3.06 -8.92 4.58
N TRP A 110 3.05 -8.74 5.90
CA TRP A 110 2.51 -7.52 6.51
C TRP A 110 3.38 -6.29 6.24
N LEU A 111 4.67 -6.52 6.00
CA LEU A 111 5.64 -5.52 5.61
C LEU A 111 5.45 -5.04 4.17
#